data_AF-A0A3M1AWQ0-F1
#
_entry.id   AF-A0A3M1AWQ0-F1
#
_cell.length_a   1.000
_cell.length_b   1.000
_cell.length_c   1.000
_cell.angle_alpha   90.00
_cell.angle_beta   90.00
_cell.angle_gamma   90.00
#
_symmetry.space_group_name_H-M   'P 1'
#
loop_
_entity.id
_entity.type
_entity.pdbx_description
1 polymer ?
#
loop_
_entity_poly.entity_id
_entity_poly.type
_entity_poly.pdbx_seq_one_letter_code
_entity_poly.pdbx_strand_id
1 'polypeptide(L)'
;SCLKTALPPIERHIPTTPTISAIIAGLQVQYAVRLLHGKPIPRSHRIGYYGLSDLFFDAALLPTATCTTHAYSDPLPLSEIHELPLRAAETTMGELFATVRKELGVSEVILDLYDDRDLVVALRCPACRKETPAVGVVGKVTEAEARCPSCTEIRTPHTVASVEAPEDFGDHTLLDIGIPPGQILVFRDRARSTLHFFELSGDL
;
A
#
# COMPACT_ATOMS: atom_id res chain seq x y z
N SER A 1 13.62 -9.53 6.47
CA SER A 1 13.91 -10.64 7.41
C SER A 1 13.15 -10.36 8.68
N CYS A 2 12.29 -11.28 9.10
CA CYS A 2 11.38 -11.15 10.25
C CYS A 2 12.10 -10.78 11.56
N LEU A 3 13.38 -11.18 11.68
CA LEU A 3 14.24 -10.83 12.80
C LEU A 3 14.57 -9.32 12.84
N LYS A 4 14.67 -8.65 11.69
CA LYS A 4 14.95 -7.21 11.63
C LYS A 4 13.73 -6.36 12.01
N THR A 5 12.52 -6.84 11.72
CA THR A 5 11.27 -6.17 12.09
C THR A 5 10.90 -6.37 13.57
N ALA A 6 11.35 -7.46 14.19
CA ALA A 6 11.15 -7.72 15.62
C ALA A 6 12.11 -6.95 16.55
N LEU A 7 13.15 -6.32 15.98
CA LEU A 7 14.13 -5.55 16.74
C LEU A 7 13.77 -4.05 16.69
N PRO A 8 13.94 -3.31 17.80
CA PRO A 8 13.72 -1.88 17.81
C PRO A 8 14.60 -1.19 16.74
N PRO A 9 14.12 -0.11 16.11
CA PRO A 9 14.89 0.62 15.12
C PRO A 9 16.23 1.04 15.72
N ILE A 10 17.31 0.67 15.03
CA ILE A 10 18.66 1.02 15.44
C ILE A 10 18.90 2.46 14.97
N GLU A 11 18.85 3.42 15.89
CA GLU A 11 19.19 4.84 15.64
C GLU A 11 20.67 5.08 15.31
N ARG A 12 21.50 4.02 15.30
CA ARG A 12 22.93 4.12 15.03
C ARG A 12 23.27 3.87 13.57
N HIS A 13 24.18 4.69 13.05
CA HIS A 13 24.86 4.42 11.79
C HIS A 13 25.56 3.06 11.85
N ILE A 14 25.28 2.20 10.87
CA ILE A 14 25.91 0.89 10.74
C ILE A 14 27.21 1.09 9.94
N PRO A 15 28.39 0.84 10.54
CA PRO A 15 29.65 0.92 9.82
C PRO A 15 29.62 -0.04 8.64
N THR A 16 29.80 0.48 7.42
CA THR A 16 29.75 -0.31 6.19
C THR A 16 31.11 -0.24 5.51
N THR A 17 31.64 -1.39 5.10
CA THR A 17 32.93 -1.47 4.40
C THR A 17 32.74 -1.95 2.96
N PRO A 18 33.34 -1.27 1.97
CA PRO A 18 33.09 -1.58 0.55
C PRO A 18 33.52 -3.00 0.17
N THR A 19 34.55 -3.54 0.83
CA THR A 19 35.04 -4.90 0.61
C THR A 19 33.99 -5.96 0.93
N ILE A 20 33.32 -5.86 2.08
CA ILE A 20 32.29 -6.82 2.49
C ILE A 20 31.06 -6.69 1.58
N SER A 21 30.68 -5.46 1.23
CA SER A 21 29.59 -5.21 0.28
C SER A 21 29.87 -5.85 -1.08
N ALA A 22 31.11 -5.76 -1.60
CA ALA A 22 31.49 -6.37 -2.87
C ALA A 22 31.44 -7.90 -2.83
N ILE A 23 31.90 -8.52 -1.73
CA ILE A 23 31.84 -9.98 -1.55
C ILE A 23 30.38 -10.46 -1.54
N ILE A 24 29.51 -9.82 -0.76
CA ILE A 24 28.10 -10.20 -0.66
C ILE A 24 27.36 -9.93 -1.99
N ALA A 25 27.65 -8.82 -2.67
CA ALA A 25 27.07 -8.53 -3.97
C ALA A 25 27.46 -9.59 -5.03
N GLY A 26 28.73 -9.99 -5.09
CA GLY A 26 29.19 -11.06 -5.98
C GLY A 26 28.47 -12.39 -5.72
N LEU A 27 28.28 -12.75 -4.44
CA LEU A 27 27.53 -13.94 -4.05
C LEU A 27 26.06 -13.87 -4.48
N GLN A 28 25.41 -12.72 -4.29
CA GLN A 28 24.01 -12.51 -4.69
C GLN A 28 23.84 -12.60 -6.21
N VAL A 29 24.72 -11.97 -6.99
CA VAL A 29 24.71 -12.06 -8.47
C VAL A 29 24.91 -13.50 -8.93
N GLN A 30 25.83 -14.24 -8.30
CA GLN A 30 26.06 -15.64 -8.63
C GLN A 30 24.79 -16.49 -8.41
N TYR A 31 24.02 -16.25 -7.35
CA TYR A 31 22.74 -16.93 -7.13
C TYR A 31 21.66 -16.47 -8.09
N ALA A 32 21.58 -15.18 -8.42
CA ALA A 32 20.65 -14.67 -9.42
C ALA A 32 20.87 -15.34 -10.78
N VAL A 33 22.12 -15.43 -11.25
CA VAL A 33 22.46 -16.12 -12.51
C VAL A 33 22.10 -17.60 -12.46
N ARG A 34 22.37 -18.29 -11.35
CA ARG A 34 21.97 -19.70 -11.20
C ARG A 34 20.45 -19.86 -11.30
N LEU A 35 19.70 -19.00 -10.62
CA LEU A 35 18.24 -19.01 -10.64
C LEU A 35 17.70 -18.81 -12.07
N LEU A 36 18.23 -17.81 -12.80
CA LEU A 36 17.83 -17.52 -14.18
C LEU A 36 18.09 -18.70 -15.15
N HIS A 37 19.11 -19.51 -14.88
CA HIS A 37 19.45 -20.68 -15.69
C HIS A 37 18.88 -22.00 -15.13
N GLY A 38 17.92 -21.95 -14.19
CA GLY A 38 17.31 -23.13 -13.59
C GLY A 38 18.28 -24.02 -12.81
N LYS A 39 19.42 -23.46 -12.36
CA LYS A 39 20.41 -24.16 -11.55
C LYS A 39 20.01 -24.10 -10.06
N PRO A 40 20.42 -25.10 -9.26
CA PRO A 40 20.10 -25.11 -7.83
C PRO A 40 20.72 -23.91 -7.10
N ILE A 41 19.96 -23.35 -6.18
CA ILE A 41 20.37 -22.33 -5.21
C ILE A 41 19.99 -22.78 -3.79
N PRO A 42 20.73 -22.38 -2.75
CA PRO A 42 20.34 -22.62 -1.37
C PRO A 42 19.02 -21.91 -1.06
N ARG A 43 17.94 -22.68 -0.87
CA ARG A 43 16.59 -22.16 -0.53
C ARG A 43 16.36 -22.31 0.97
N SER A 44 15.73 -21.33 1.59
CA SER A 44 15.50 -21.37 3.05
C SER A 44 16.80 -21.46 3.84
N HIS A 45 17.86 -20.82 3.34
CA HIS A 45 19.15 -20.72 4.02
C HIS A 45 19.50 -19.25 4.22
N ARG A 46 20.14 -18.94 5.35
CA ARG A 46 20.84 -17.69 5.58
C ARG A 46 22.33 -17.94 5.41
N ILE A 47 22.88 -17.33 4.38
CA ILE A 47 24.31 -17.34 4.13
C ILE A 47 24.86 -15.98 4.50
N GLY A 48 25.96 -15.96 5.25
CA GLY A 48 26.62 -14.73 5.64
C GLY A 48 28.12 -14.88 5.77
N TYR A 49 28.78 -13.73 5.89
CA TYR A 49 30.23 -13.62 6.00
C TYR A 49 30.56 -12.71 7.17
N TYR A 50 31.38 -13.21 8.10
CA TYR A 50 31.90 -12.43 9.21
C TYR A 50 33.23 -11.79 8.82
N GLY A 51 33.22 -10.50 8.46
CA GLY A 51 34.41 -9.79 7.97
C GLY A 51 35.54 -9.58 8.98
N LEU A 52 35.33 -9.84 10.28
CA LEU A 52 36.40 -9.79 11.29
C LEU A 52 37.14 -11.11 11.45
N SER A 53 36.48 -12.23 11.16
CA SER A 53 37.01 -13.58 11.32
C SER A 53 37.15 -14.33 10.01
N ASP A 54 36.86 -13.65 8.90
CA ASP A 54 36.85 -14.16 7.53
C ASP A 54 36.11 -15.49 7.35
N LEU A 55 35.02 -15.65 8.11
CA LEU A 55 34.29 -16.90 8.20
C LEU A 55 32.94 -16.82 7.50
N PHE A 56 32.73 -17.73 6.54
CA PHE A 56 31.42 -17.98 5.95
C PHE A 56 30.60 -18.89 6.85
N PHE A 57 29.32 -18.58 6.97
CA PHE A 57 28.35 -19.46 7.61
C PHE A 57 27.16 -19.69 6.71
N ASP A 58 26.57 -20.86 6.87
CA ASP A 58 25.33 -21.28 6.24
C ASP A 58 24.42 -21.84 7.33
N ALA A 59 23.26 -21.22 7.51
CA ALA A 59 22.28 -21.62 8.51
C ALA A 59 20.94 -21.88 7.83
N ALA A 60 20.41 -23.10 7.98
CA ALA A 60 19.06 -23.41 7.55
C ALA A 60 18.05 -22.56 8.34
N LEU A 61 17.11 -21.96 7.62
CA LEU A 61 15.99 -21.22 8.17
C LEU A 61 14.78 -22.15 8.18
N LEU A 62 14.30 -22.45 9.38
CA LEU A 62 13.06 -23.19 9.56
C LEU A 62 11.91 -22.20 9.70
N PRO A 63 10.81 -22.38 8.96
CA PRO A 63 9.62 -21.55 9.16
C PRO A 63 9.08 -21.79 10.57
N THR A 64 8.68 -20.71 11.24
CA THR A 64 7.91 -20.81 12.48
C THR A 64 6.43 -20.77 12.10
N ALA A 65 5.65 -21.75 12.55
CA ALA A 65 4.23 -21.87 12.21
C ALA A 65 3.39 -20.63 12.59
N THR A 66 3.87 -19.81 13.52
CA THR A 66 3.20 -18.61 14.02
C THR A 66 3.84 -17.30 13.54
N CYS A 67 4.74 -17.36 12.54
CA CYS A 67 5.43 -16.15 12.06
C CYS A 67 4.50 -15.28 11.19
N THR A 68 4.04 -14.16 11.75
CA THR A 68 3.18 -13.17 11.08
C THR A 68 3.82 -12.51 9.86
N THR A 69 5.15 -12.59 9.71
CA THR A 69 5.89 -12.02 8.56
C THR A 69 6.14 -13.05 7.46
N HIS A 70 6.01 -14.36 7.74
CA HIS A 70 5.98 -15.41 6.72
C HIS A 70 4.57 -15.65 6.18
N ALA A 71 3.65 -14.73 6.44
CA ALA A 71 2.39 -14.71 5.73
C ALA A 71 2.71 -14.82 4.23
N TYR A 72 2.47 -16.00 3.67
CA TYR A 72 1.78 -16.01 2.39
C TYR A 72 0.65 -15.01 2.62
N SER A 73 0.70 -13.86 1.95
CA SER A 73 -0.56 -13.22 1.62
C SER A 73 -1.30 -14.33 0.89
N ASP A 74 -2.16 -15.05 1.61
CA ASP A 74 -2.96 -16.11 1.01
C ASP A 74 -3.57 -15.47 -0.21
N PRO A 75 -3.26 -15.98 -1.43
CA PRO A 75 -3.73 -15.33 -2.64
C PRO A 75 -5.24 -15.26 -2.51
N LEU A 76 -5.78 -14.04 -2.53
CA LEU A 76 -7.22 -13.82 -2.43
C LEU A 76 -7.88 -14.70 -3.50
N PRO A 77 -8.69 -15.70 -3.11
CA PRO A 77 -9.31 -16.57 -4.08
C PRO A 77 -10.15 -15.74 -5.04
N LEU A 78 -10.03 -15.97 -6.35
CA LEU A 78 -10.82 -15.22 -7.34
C LEU A 78 -12.33 -15.33 -7.09
N SER A 79 -12.78 -16.42 -6.46
CA SER A 79 -14.18 -16.59 -6.03
C SER A 79 -14.66 -15.61 -4.97
N GLU A 80 -13.75 -14.91 -4.28
CA GLU A 80 -14.05 -13.89 -3.27
C GLU A 80 -14.04 -12.47 -3.84
N ILE A 81 -13.70 -12.33 -5.14
CA ILE A 81 -13.69 -11.05 -5.85
C ILE A 81 -14.98 -10.92 -6.65
N HIS A 82 -15.71 -9.84 -6.40
CA HIS A 82 -16.92 -9.48 -7.13
C HIS A 82 -16.56 -8.57 -8.31
N GLU A 83 -16.79 -9.03 -9.53
CA GLU A 83 -16.57 -8.21 -10.73
C GLU A 83 -17.66 -7.13 -10.85
N LEU A 84 -17.24 -5.87 -10.95
CA LEU A 84 -18.11 -4.74 -11.24
C LEU A 84 -17.85 -4.28 -12.67
N PRO A 85 -18.89 -4.15 -13.52
CA PRO A 85 -18.75 -3.61 -14.88
C PRO A 85 -18.64 -2.07 -14.86
N LEU A 86 -17.84 -1.55 -13.93
CA LEU A 86 -17.59 -0.12 -13.71
C LEU A 86 -16.20 0.24 -14.23
N ARG A 87 -16.02 1.51 -14.60
CA ARG A 87 -14.78 2.04 -15.17
C ARG A 87 -14.28 3.20 -14.34
N ALA A 88 -13.00 3.18 -13.96
CA ALA A 88 -12.47 4.18 -13.04
C ALA A 88 -12.63 5.63 -13.53
N ALA A 89 -12.55 5.85 -14.84
CA ALA A 89 -12.64 7.19 -15.45
C ALA A 89 -14.07 7.71 -15.62
N GLU A 90 -15.09 6.85 -15.49
CA GLU A 90 -16.50 7.19 -15.77
C GLU A 90 -17.38 7.09 -14.53
N THR A 91 -17.01 6.21 -13.60
CA THR A 91 -17.75 5.97 -12.37
C THR A 91 -17.37 6.99 -11.31
N THR A 92 -18.38 7.60 -10.68
CA THR A 92 -18.20 8.50 -9.54
C THR A 92 -18.15 7.74 -8.22
N MET A 93 -17.60 8.36 -7.18
CA MET A 93 -17.60 7.79 -5.82
C MET A 93 -19.01 7.50 -5.30
N GLY A 94 -19.97 8.39 -5.60
CA GLY A 94 -21.37 8.19 -5.25
C GLY A 94 -21.97 6.95 -5.93
N GLU A 95 -21.73 6.78 -7.22
CA GLU A 95 -22.20 5.62 -7.99
C GLU A 95 -21.57 4.30 -7.52
N LEU A 96 -20.28 4.31 -7.20
CA LEU A 96 -19.59 3.15 -6.64
C LEU A 96 -20.23 2.72 -5.31
N PHE A 97 -20.42 3.64 -4.37
CA PHE A 97 -21.03 3.33 -3.07
C PHE A 97 -22.48 2.86 -3.23
N ALA A 98 -23.26 3.50 -4.10
CA ALA A 98 -24.63 3.07 -4.40
C ALA A 98 -24.66 1.64 -4.97
N THR A 99 -23.73 1.31 -5.87
CA THR A 99 -23.62 -0.02 -6.49
C THR A 99 -23.23 -1.07 -5.46
N VAL A 100 -22.17 -0.84 -4.67
CA VAL A 100 -21.71 -1.79 -3.65
C VAL A 100 -22.76 -2.02 -2.56
N ARG A 101 -23.45 -0.96 -2.10
CA ARG A 101 -24.57 -1.08 -1.16
C ARG A 101 -25.69 -1.96 -1.71
N LYS A 102 -26.01 -1.81 -3.00
CA LYS A 102 -27.02 -2.62 -3.69
C LYS A 102 -26.58 -4.09 -3.81
N GLU A 103 -25.33 -4.35 -4.20
CA GLU A 103 -24.78 -5.71 -4.34
C GLU A 103 -24.74 -6.45 -3.00
N LEU A 104 -24.36 -5.77 -1.92
CA LEU A 104 -24.29 -6.36 -0.58
C LEU A 104 -25.64 -6.37 0.15
N GLY A 105 -26.63 -5.62 -0.33
CA GLY A 105 -27.94 -5.48 0.33
C GLY A 105 -27.86 -4.77 1.69
N VAL A 106 -26.90 -3.86 1.87
CA VAL A 106 -26.68 -3.11 3.12
C VAL A 106 -26.75 -1.60 2.88
N SER A 107 -27.11 -0.84 3.92
CA SER A 107 -27.20 0.62 3.83
C SER A 107 -25.87 1.34 4.04
N GLU A 108 -24.96 0.74 4.82
CA GLU A 108 -23.70 1.36 5.24
C GLU A 108 -22.52 0.47 4.90
N VAL A 109 -21.57 1.02 4.15
CA VAL A 109 -20.32 0.37 3.77
C VAL A 109 -19.18 1.36 3.95
N ILE A 110 -17.99 0.85 4.24
CA ILE A 110 -16.77 1.63 4.39
C ILE A 110 -15.78 1.16 3.32
N LEU A 111 -15.31 2.06 2.47
CA LEU A 111 -14.20 1.78 1.56
C LEU A 111 -12.90 1.93 2.33
N ASP A 112 -12.07 0.88 2.35
CA ASP A 112 -10.72 0.95 2.91
C ASP A 112 -9.70 1.29 1.83
N LEU A 113 -8.95 2.35 2.06
CA LEU A 113 -7.84 2.77 1.22
C LEU A 113 -6.56 2.23 1.86
N TYR A 114 -6.08 1.09 1.38
CA TYR A 114 -4.87 0.44 1.93
C TYR A 114 -3.62 1.31 1.75
N ASP A 115 -2.59 0.99 2.56
CA ASP A 115 -1.35 1.72 2.92
C ASP A 115 -0.62 2.61 1.87
N ASP A 116 -0.95 2.54 0.58
CA ASP A 116 -0.36 3.39 -0.47
C ASP A 116 -1.29 4.53 -0.96
N ARG A 117 -2.51 4.65 -0.43
CA ARG A 117 -3.56 5.54 -0.98
C ARG A 117 -4.31 6.35 0.07
N ASP A 118 -3.59 7.17 0.81
CA ASP A 118 -4.22 8.24 1.59
C ASP A 118 -4.93 9.24 0.67
N LEU A 119 -6.25 9.39 0.83
CA LEU A 119 -7.05 10.36 0.09
C LEU A 119 -6.99 11.70 0.81
N VAL A 120 -6.54 12.75 0.12
CA VAL A 120 -6.68 14.13 0.59
C VAL A 120 -8.13 14.53 0.42
N VAL A 121 -8.78 14.96 1.52
CA VAL A 121 -10.17 15.44 1.53
C VAL A 121 -10.26 16.95 1.82
N ALA A 122 -9.21 17.51 2.43
CA ALA A 122 -9.13 18.94 2.67
C ALA A 122 -7.68 19.43 2.80
N LEU A 123 -7.50 20.74 2.62
CA LEU A 123 -6.26 21.46 2.92
C LEU A 123 -6.51 22.45 4.06
N ARG A 124 -5.72 22.34 5.13
CA ARG A 124 -5.81 23.20 6.30
C ARG A 124 -4.62 24.15 6.37
N CYS A 125 -4.89 25.46 6.46
CA CYS A 125 -3.83 26.43 6.71
C CYS A 125 -3.52 26.51 8.21
N PRO A 126 -2.27 26.29 8.66
CA PRO A 126 -1.92 26.38 10.08
C PRO A 126 -2.02 27.81 10.62
N ALA A 127 -1.74 28.83 9.81
CA ALA A 127 -1.79 30.24 10.22
C ALA A 127 -3.23 30.78 10.29
N CYS A 128 -4.01 30.61 9.23
CA CYS A 128 -5.39 31.15 9.16
C CYS A 128 -6.42 30.23 9.83
N ARG A 129 -6.05 28.97 10.12
CA ARG A 129 -6.95 27.90 10.59
C ARG A 129 -8.14 27.61 9.67
N LYS A 130 -8.12 28.13 8.44
CA LYS A 130 -9.14 27.87 7.43
C LYS A 130 -8.87 26.52 6.76
N GLU A 131 -9.90 25.70 6.72
CA GLU A 131 -9.93 24.42 6.02
C GLU A 131 -10.70 24.61 4.71
N THR A 132 -10.20 24.06 3.63
CA THR A 132 -10.83 24.15 2.30
C THR A 132 -10.93 22.73 1.74
N PRO A 133 -12.11 22.30 1.27
CA PRO A 133 -12.26 21.00 0.61
C PRO A 133 -11.28 20.88 -0.55
N ALA A 134 -10.65 19.73 -0.67
CA ALA A 134 -9.73 19.42 -1.75
C ALA A 134 -9.71 17.90 -1.90
N VAL A 135 -10.00 17.40 -3.10
CA VAL A 135 -10.11 15.97 -3.35
C VAL A 135 -8.99 15.56 -4.27
N GLY A 136 -8.16 14.61 -3.83
CA GLY A 136 -7.10 14.07 -4.67
C GLY A 136 -6.09 13.24 -3.88
N VAL A 137 -5.08 12.73 -4.59
CA VAL A 137 -3.97 11.98 -3.99
C VAL A 137 -2.91 12.94 -3.48
N VAL A 138 -2.25 12.62 -2.35
CA VAL A 138 -1.16 13.43 -1.77
C VAL A 138 -0.11 13.85 -2.81
N GLY A 139 0.21 13.00 -3.79
CA GLY A 139 1.18 13.29 -4.85
C GLY A 139 0.67 14.13 -6.04
N LYS A 140 -0.62 14.44 -6.10
CA LYS A 140 -1.23 15.24 -7.18
C LYS A 140 -1.54 16.69 -6.77
N VAL A 141 -1.40 17.03 -5.49
CA VAL A 141 -1.58 18.40 -5.01
C VAL A 141 -0.45 19.29 -5.53
N THR A 142 -0.79 20.29 -6.34
CA THR A 142 0.19 21.22 -6.91
C THR A 142 0.73 22.20 -5.86
N GLU A 143 1.89 22.80 -6.11
CA GLU A 143 2.43 23.85 -5.22
C GLU A 143 1.46 25.02 -5.05
N ALA A 144 0.76 25.40 -6.13
CA ALA A 144 -0.21 26.48 -6.12
C ALA A 144 -1.39 26.17 -5.17
N GLU A 145 -1.88 24.93 -5.17
CA GLU A 145 -2.97 24.49 -4.28
C GLU A 145 -2.51 24.36 -2.82
N ALA A 146 -1.26 23.92 -2.63
CA ALA A 146 -0.63 23.80 -1.31
C ALA A 146 -0.45 25.17 -0.62
N ARG A 147 -0.43 26.27 -1.36
CA ARG A 147 -0.32 27.63 -0.79
C ARG A 147 -1.69 28.19 -0.39
N CYS A 148 -1.76 28.80 0.79
CA CYS A 148 -2.97 29.47 1.25
C CYS A 148 -3.25 30.73 0.40
N PRO A 149 -4.45 30.90 -0.17
CA PRO A 149 -4.79 32.08 -0.98
C PRO A 149 -4.88 33.35 -0.15
N SER A 150 -5.00 33.25 1.19
CA SER A 150 -5.10 34.41 2.08
C SER A 150 -3.76 34.87 2.66
N CYS A 151 -2.81 33.95 2.89
CA CYS A 151 -1.56 34.27 3.59
C CYS A 151 -0.30 33.63 2.97
N THR A 152 -0.44 32.88 1.87
CA THR A 152 0.64 32.20 1.10
C THR A 152 1.42 31.10 1.83
N GLU A 153 1.16 30.90 3.12
CA GLU A 153 1.71 29.80 3.90
C GLU A 153 1.33 28.43 3.35
N ILE A 154 2.21 27.45 3.57
CA ILE A 154 1.98 26.06 3.16
C ILE A 154 0.87 25.46 4.03
N ARG A 155 -0.15 24.92 3.37
CA ARG A 155 -1.24 24.18 3.97
C ARG A 155 -0.82 22.74 4.22
N THR A 156 -1.37 22.15 5.28
CA THR A 156 -1.22 20.73 5.57
C THR A 156 -2.40 19.95 4.99
N PRO A 157 -2.15 18.84 4.25
CA PRO A 157 -3.23 17.98 3.79
C PRO A 157 -3.87 17.25 4.98
N HIS A 158 -5.20 17.18 4.94
CA HIS A 158 -5.99 16.29 5.78
C HIS A 158 -6.26 15.04 4.94
N THR A 159 -5.68 13.91 5.36
CA THR A 159 -5.84 12.63 4.68
C THR A 159 -6.75 11.69 5.45
N VAL A 160 -7.44 10.82 4.72
CA VAL A 160 -8.23 9.71 5.27
C VAL A 160 -7.75 8.39 4.67
N ALA A 161 -7.72 7.36 5.53
CA ALA A 161 -7.40 5.99 5.13
C ALA A 161 -8.66 5.15 4.84
N SER A 162 -9.86 5.71 5.07
CA SER A 162 -11.13 5.08 4.76
C SER A 162 -12.19 6.12 4.45
N VAL A 163 -13.20 5.72 3.68
CA VAL A 163 -14.34 6.56 3.27
C VAL A 163 -15.64 5.87 3.69
N GLU A 164 -16.45 6.53 4.51
CA GLU A 164 -17.76 6.03 4.94
C GLU A 164 -18.91 6.72 4.20
N ALA A 165 -18.78 8.03 4.00
CA ALA A 165 -19.75 8.88 3.35
C ALA A 165 -19.05 9.62 2.20
N PRO A 166 -19.31 9.27 0.93
CA PRO A 166 -18.68 9.96 -0.19
C PRO A 166 -19.34 11.32 -0.46
N GLU A 167 -20.29 11.80 0.34
CA GLU A 167 -21.13 12.97 0.02
C GLU A 167 -20.34 14.25 -0.28
N ASP A 168 -19.23 14.47 0.44
CA ASP A 168 -18.39 15.66 0.26
C ASP A 168 -17.59 15.65 -1.06
N PHE A 169 -17.47 14.50 -1.70
CA PHE A 169 -16.67 14.31 -2.92
C PHE A 169 -17.28 13.26 -3.87
N GLY A 170 -18.60 13.11 -3.82
CA GLY A 170 -19.32 12.00 -4.41
C GLY A 170 -19.36 12.06 -5.94
N ASP A 171 -19.28 13.28 -6.47
CA ASP A 171 -19.31 13.57 -7.90
C ASP A 171 -17.94 13.38 -8.59
N HIS A 172 -16.86 13.20 -7.82
CA HIS A 172 -15.54 12.93 -8.39
C HIS A 172 -15.48 11.50 -8.94
N THR A 173 -14.84 11.34 -10.09
CA THR A 173 -14.60 10.00 -10.64
C THR A 173 -13.59 9.25 -9.78
N LEU A 174 -13.62 7.91 -9.84
CA LEU A 174 -12.65 7.08 -9.13
C LEU A 174 -11.20 7.45 -9.56
N LEU A 175 -11.00 7.76 -10.84
CA LEU A 175 -9.70 8.17 -11.37
C LEU A 175 -9.22 9.54 -10.82
N ASP A 176 -10.13 10.49 -10.65
CA ASP A 176 -9.82 11.82 -10.10
C ASP A 176 -9.28 11.70 -8.67
N ILE A 177 -9.89 10.82 -7.88
CA ILE A 177 -9.48 10.57 -6.49
C ILE A 177 -8.29 9.60 -6.37
N GLY A 178 -7.79 9.05 -7.49
CA GLY A 178 -6.58 8.24 -7.54
C GLY A 178 -6.76 6.73 -7.54
N ILE A 179 -7.98 6.24 -7.73
CA ILE A 179 -8.25 4.82 -7.96
C ILE A 179 -7.98 4.51 -9.45
N PRO A 180 -7.01 3.64 -9.77
CA PRO A 180 -6.65 3.36 -11.16
C PRO A 180 -7.63 2.39 -11.83
N PRO A 181 -7.62 2.30 -13.16
CA PRO A 181 -8.39 1.31 -13.91
C PRO A 181 -8.06 -0.13 -13.49
N GLY A 182 -9.08 -0.99 -13.39
CA GLY A 182 -8.92 -2.42 -13.06
C GLY A 182 -8.54 -2.70 -11.60
N GLN A 183 -8.65 -1.70 -10.72
CA GLN A 183 -8.31 -1.85 -9.31
C GLN A 183 -9.31 -2.78 -8.59
N ILE A 184 -8.78 -3.61 -7.67
CA ILE A 184 -9.59 -4.30 -6.67
C ILE A 184 -9.74 -3.38 -5.45
N LEU A 185 -10.99 -3.05 -5.13
CA LEU A 185 -11.43 -2.20 -4.03
C LEU A 185 -11.92 -3.06 -2.88
N VAL A 186 -11.70 -2.61 -1.65
CA VAL A 186 -12.08 -3.36 -0.46
C VAL A 186 -13.08 -2.58 0.36
N PHE A 187 -14.23 -3.21 0.58
CA PHE A 187 -15.30 -2.66 1.37
C PHE A 187 -15.51 -3.48 2.64
N ARG A 188 -15.85 -2.78 3.72
CA ARG A 188 -16.32 -3.39 4.96
C ARG A 188 -17.78 -3.06 5.19
N ASP A 189 -18.55 -4.07 5.55
CA ASP A 189 -19.85 -3.87 6.19
C ASP A 189 -19.60 -3.38 7.63
N ARG A 190 -20.12 -2.18 7.94
CA ARG A 190 -19.99 -1.54 9.25
C ARG A 190 -20.50 -2.44 10.40
N ALA A 191 -21.50 -3.27 10.14
CA ALA A 191 -22.12 -4.13 11.16
C ALA A 191 -21.37 -5.46 11.34
N ARG A 192 -20.74 -5.99 10.29
CA ARG A 192 -20.25 -7.39 10.26
C ARG A 192 -18.74 -7.53 10.24
N SER A 193 -17.98 -6.44 10.10
CA SER A 193 -16.50 -6.45 9.98
C SER A 193 -15.99 -7.43 8.91
N THR A 194 -16.84 -7.80 7.94
CA THR A 194 -16.50 -8.69 6.84
C THR A 194 -15.92 -7.87 5.71
N LEU A 195 -14.82 -8.34 5.13
CA LEU A 195 -14.20 -7.72 3.96
C LEU A 195 -14.90 -8.22 2.69
N HIS A 196 -15.16 -7.32 1.76
CA HIS A 196 -15.72 -7.59 0.45
C HIS A 196 -14.80 -6.98 -0.60
N PHE A 197 -14.43 -7.75 -1.61
CA PHE A 197 -13.50 -7.34 -2.65
C PHE A 197 -14.26 -7.12 -3.96
N PHE A 198 -14.09 -5.96 -4.57
CA PHE A 198 -14.76 -5.60 -5.82
C PHE A 198 -13.75 -5.16 -6.87
N GLU A 199 -13.73 -5.80 -8.04
CA GLU A 199 -12.85 -5.44 -9.15
C GLU A 199 -13.57 -4.51 -10.13
N LEU A 200 -12.88 -3.46 -10.59
CA LEU A 200 -13.35 -2.60 -11.69
C LEU A 200 -13.14 -3.29 -13.06
N SER A 201 -13.83 -4.39 -13.29
CA SER A 201 -13.63 -5.25 -14.46
C SER A 201 -14.07 -4.60 -15.78
N GLY A 202 -14.81 -3.49 -15.74
CA GLY A 202 -15.13 -2.70 -16.93
C GLY A 202 -13.93 -2.00 -17.59
N ASP A 203 -12.79 -1.96 -16.89
CA ASP A 203 -11.54 -1.38 -17.38
C ASP A 203 -10.59 -2.40 -18.05
N LEU A 204 -10.91 -3.70 -17.98
CA LEU A 204 -10.10 -4.80 -18.52
C LEU A 204 -10.38 -5.09 -20.00
#